data_AF-A0A226HYY6-F1
#
_entry.id   AF-A0A226HYY6-F1
#
_cell.length_a   1.000
_cell.length_b   1.000
_cell.length_c   1.000
_cell.angle_alpha   90.00
_cell.angle_beta   90.00
_cell.angle_gamma   90.00
#
_symmetry.space_group_name_H-M   'P 1'
#
loop_
_entity.id
_entity.type
_entity.pdbx_description
1 polymer ?
#
loop_
_entity_poly.entity_id
_entity_poly.type
_entity_poly.pdbx_seq_one_letter_code
_entity_poly.pdbx_strand_id
1 'polypeptide(L)'
;MTVEIFNGTYLIEVNGTIILVAAGSPTEQDITITALVQIAINLEFDIKILIVAMRTFEKKENFDTPNELNKLATKIFQEKISKIPGNFKNSEQWNNRVDKIVSKVKESVVS
;
A
#
# COMPACT_ATOMS: atom_id res chain seq x y z
N MET A 1 -4.29 13.82 7.72
CA MET A 1 -4.02 14.58 6.48
C MET A 1 -3.90 13.59 5.32
N THR A 2 -4.32 13.95 4.09
CA THR A 2 -4.06 13.12 2.90
C THR A 2 -3.40 13.99 1.84
N VAL A 3 -2.25 13.56 1.35
CA VAL A 3 -1.51 14.24 0.27
C VAL A 3 -1.21 13.22 -0.81
N GLU A 4 -1.59 13.52 -2.04
CA GLU A 4 -1.10 12.78 -3.21
C GLU A 4 0.30 13.27 -3.54
N ILE A 5 1.26 12.35 -3.60
CA ILE A 5 2.65 12.67 -3.91
C ILE A 5 2.85 12.59 -5.42
N PHE A 6 2.42 11.49 -6.04
CA PHE A 6 2.41 11.28 -7.49
C PHE A 6 1.68 10.00 -7.89
N ASN A 7 1.03 10.01 -9.06
CA ASN A 7 0.50 8.84 -9.78
C ASN A 7 -0.19 7.76 -8.92
N GLY A 8 -1.13 8.16 -8.05
CA GLY A 8 -1.84 7.20 -7.18
C GLY A 8 -1.01 6.71 -5.98
N THR A 9 0.04 7.44 -5.62
CA THR A 9 0.79 7.28 -4.37
C THR A 9 0.44 8.40 -3.40
N TYR A 10 0.04 8.02 -2.19
CA TYR A 10 -0.46 8.93 -1.16
C TYR A 10 0.32 8.79 0.14
N LEU A 11 0.52 9.92 0.83
CA LEU A 11 0.84 9.95 2.25
C LEU A 11 -0.43 10.28 3.02
N ILE A 12 -0.76 9.41 3.97
CA ILE A 12 -1.91 9.58 4.84
C ILE A 12 -1.41 9.63 6.27
N GLU A 13 -1.74 10.71 6.98
CA GLU A 13 -1.49 10.83 8.40
C GLU A 13 -2.78 10.54 9.17
N VAL A 14 -2.71 9.56 10.07
CA VAL A 14 -3.78 9.18 11.00
C VAL A 14 -3.21 9.13 12.41
N ASN A 15 -3.71 9.98 13.31
CA ASN A 15 -3.27 10.04 14.72
C ASN A 15 -1.73 10.14 14.88
N GLY A 16 -1.07 10.97 14.06
CA GLY A 16 0.39 11.12 14.06
C GLY A 16 1.17 9.96 13.43
N THR A 17 0.49 8.93 12.93
CA THR A 17 1.11 7.83 12.19
C THR A 17 1.06 8.09 10.69
N ILE A 18 2.21 8.03 10.03
CA ILE A 18 2.33 8.20 8.58
C ILE A 18 2.20 6.84 7.89
N ILE A 19 1.27 6.79 6.94
CA ILE A 19 0.96 5.63 6.09
C ILE A 19 1.30 6.00 4.65
N LEU A 20 2.20 5.24 4.03
CA LEU A 20 2.48 5.34 2.59
C LEU A 20 1.58 4.36 1.84
N VAL A 21 0.80 4.87 0.90
CA VAL A 21 -0.11 4.07 0.08
C VAL A 21 0.32 4.17 -1.39
N ALA A 22 0.77 3.06 -1.98
CA ALA A 22 0.98 2.92 -3.42
C ALA A 22 -0.23 2.21 -4.03
N ALA A 23 -1.23 2.98 -4.50
CA ALA A 23 -2.48 2.44 -5.04
C ALA A 23 -2.36 2.06 -6.53
N GLY A 24 -1.42 2.67 -7.26
CA GLY A 24 -0.98 2.17 -8.57
C GLY A 24 0.06 1.07 -8.37
N SER A 25 0.05 0.03 -9.22
CA SER A 25 1.08 -1.00 -9.09
C SER A 25 2.47 -0.44 -9.42
N PRO A 26 3.53 -0.80 -8.68
CA PRO A 26 4.90 -0.28 -8.90
C PRO A 26 5.35 -0.40 -10.36
N THR A 27 5.04 -1.54 -10.98
CA THR A 27 5.30 -1.80 -12.42
C THR A 27 4.58 -0.85 -13.38
N GLU A 28 3.38 -0.38 -13.02
CA GLU A 28 2.60 0.60 -13.80
C GLU A 28 3.12 2.03 -13.62
N GLN A 29 3.66 2.33 -12.43
CA GLN A 29 4.25 3.63 -12.11
C GLN A 29 5.72 3.75 -12.56
N ASP A 30 6.34 2.67 -13.01
CA ASP A 30 7.77 2.57 -13.33
C ASP A 30 8.70 3.02 -12.20
N ILE A 31 8.31 2.72 -10.96
CA ILE A 31 9.09 3.02 -9.76
C ILE A 31 8.97 1.85 -8.78
N THR A 32 10.10 1.45 -8.21
CA THR A 32 10.14 0.35 -7.24
C THR A 32 9.59 0.81 -5.88
N ILE A 33 9.09 -0.14 -5.07
CA ILE A 33 8.64 0.19 -3.71
C ILE A 33 9.81 0.67 -2.85
N THR A 34 10.99 0.09 -3.06
CA THR A 34 12.22 0.52 -2.39
C THR A 34 12.52 1.99 -2.69
N ALA A 35 12.42 2.42 -3.95
CA ALA A 35 12.62 3.82 -4.31
C ALA A 35 11.57 4.74 -3.65
N LEU A 36 10.30 4.32 -3.65
CA LEU A 36 9.21 5.04 -3.00
C LEU A 36 9.45 5.25 -1.51
N VAL A 37 9.83 4.20 -0.79
CA VAL A 37 10.14 4.26 0.65
C VAL A 37 11.34 5.15 0.89
N GLN A 38 12.40 5.02 0.10
CA GLN A 38 13.60 5.85 0.25
C GLN A 38 13.31 7.34 0.02
N ILE A 39 12.49 7.68 -0.97
CA ILE A 39 12.06 9.07 -1.20
C ILE A 39 11.34 9.63 0.02
N ALA A 40 10.39 8.87 0.59
CA ALA A 40 9.66 9.32 1.76
C ALA A 40 10.56 9.46 3.00
N ILE A 41 11.51 8.54 3.21
CA ILE A 41 12.52 8.66 4.28
C ILE A 41 13.38 9.91 4.07
N ASN A 42 13.81 10.20 2.84
CA ASN A 42 14.60 11.40 2.52
C ASN A 42 13.82 12.70 2.72
N LEU A 43 12.48 12.64 2.65
CA LEU A 43 11.57 13.74 2.99
C LEU A 43 11.22 13.78 4.49
N GLU A 44 11.96 13.04 5.32
CA GLU A 44 11.82 12.98 6.78
C GLU A 44 10.48 12.38 7.25
N PHE A 45 9.80 11.60 6.39
CA PHE A 45 8.62 10.85 6.79
C PHE A 45 9.01 9.52 7.44
N ASP A 46 8.62 9.35 8.70
CA ASP A 46 8.72 8.08 9.42
C ASP A 46 7.53 7.17 9.06
N ILE A 47 7.68 6.43 7.94
CA ILE A 47 6.63 5.53 7.44
C ILE A 47 6.51 4.32 8.37
N LYS A 48 5.36 4.19 9.03
CA LYS A 48 5.06 3.03 9.88
C LYS A 48 4.28 1.94 9.17
N ILE A 49 3.51 2.32 8.15
CA ILE A 49 2.62 1.40 7.44
C ILE A 49 2.74 1.63 5.94
N LEU A 50 2.88 0.52 5.22
CA LEU A 50 2.92 0.47 3.76
C LEU A 50 1.67 -0.27 3.27
N ILE A 51 0.90 0.36 2.39
CA ILE A 51 -0.21 -0.27 1.68
C ILE A 51 0.14 -0.25 0.20
N VAL A 52 0.41 -1.43 -0.37
CA VAL A 52 0.87 -1.54 -1.76
C VAL A 52 -0.12 -2.38 -2.55
N ALA A 53 -0.69 -1.79 -3.59
CA ALA A 53 -1.39 -2.51 -4.63
C ALA A 53 -0.37 -3.17 -5.57
N MET A 54 -0.51 -4.46 -5.81
CA MET A 54 0.39 -5.20 -6.71
C MET A 54 -0.41 -6.09 -7.66
N ARG A 55 0.16 -6.34 -8.84
CA ARG A 55 -0.35 -7.36 -9.75
C ARG A 55 0.14 -8.72 -9.28
N THR A 56 -0.65 -9.77 -9.49
CA THR A 56 -0.28 -11.17 -9.16
C THR A 56 1.02 -11.61 -9.83
N PHE A 57 1.32 -11.05 -11.01
CA PHE A 57 2.52 -11.33 -11.76
C PHE A 57 3.14 -10.01 -12.23
N GLU A 58 4.33 -9.71 -11.73
CA GLU A 58 5.17 -8.64 -12.26
C GLU A 58 6.03 -9.23 -13.37
N LYS A 59 5.80 -8.79 -14.61
CA LYS A 59 6.51 -9.28 -15.80
C LYS A 59 7.62 -8.34 -16.26
N LYS A 60 7.75 -7.19 -15.60
CA LYS A 60 8.72 -6.16 -15.97
C LYS A 60 10.07 -6.50 -15.34
N GLU A 61 11.11 -6.47 -16.16
CA GLU A 61 12.47 -6.70 -15.70
C GLU A 61 12.85 -5.70 -14.60
N ASN A 62 13.56 -6.17 -13.56
CA ASN A 62 13.95 -5.40 -12.37
C ASN A 62 12.82 -4.99 -11.40
N PHE A 63 11.59 -5.47 -11.59
CA PHE A 63 10.51 -5.28 -10.63
C PHE A 63 10.23 -6.58 -9.88
N ASP A 64 10.47 -6.56 -8.57
CA ASP A 64 10.17 -7.67 -7.66
C ASP A 64 9.62 -7.12 -6.34
N THR A 65 8.44 -6.52 -6.44
CA THR A 65 7.74 -5.89 -5.31
C THR A 65 7.59 -6.84 -4.12
N PRO A 66 7.23 -8.14 -4.29
CA PRO A 66 7.16 -9.07 -3.16
C PRO A 66 8.49 -9.20 -2.41
N ASN A 67 9.61 -9.37 -3.12
CA ASN A 67 10.91 -9.51 -2.47
C ASN A 67 11.43 -8.20 -1.90
N GLU A 68 11.12 -7.05 -2.51
CA GLU A 68 11.40 -5.74 -1.93
C GLU A 68 10.65 -5.53 -0.61
N LEU A 69 9.36 -5.83 -0.58
CA LEU A 69 8.55 -5.72 0.64
C LEU A 69 9.10 -6.62 1.77
N ASN A 70 9.51 -7.85 1.44
CA ASN A 70 10.14 -8.78 2.40
C ASN A 70 11.42 -8.23 3.04
N LYS A 71 12.14 -7.32 2.36
CA LYS A 71 13.35 -6.68 2.91
C LYS A 71 13.03 -5.45 3.75
N LEU A 72 11.95 -4.74 3.43
CA LEU A 72 11.59 -3.46 4.03
C LEU A 72 10.69 -3.61 5.26
N ALA A 73 9.76 -4.55 5.24
CA ALA A 73 8.71 -4.66 6.24
C ALA A 73 8.99 -5.76 7.26
N THR A 74 8.80 -5.45 8.54
CA THR A 74 8.90 -6.43 9.63
C THR A 74 7.71 -7.40 9.66
N LYS A 75 6.55 -6.96 9.17
CA LYS A 75 5.31 -7.74 9.11
C LYS A 75 4.59 -7.47 7.80
N ILE A 76 4.24 -8.53 7.10
CA ILE A 76 3.59 -8.44 5.78
C ILE A 76 2.26 -9.17 5.84
N PHE A 77 1.21 -8.46 5.43
CA PHE A 77 -0.10 -9.03 5.19
C PHE A 77 -0.41 -8.96 3.70
N GLN A 78 -0.71 -10.09 3.09
CA GLN A 78 -1.06 -10.18 1.67
C GLN A 78 -2.48 -10.72 1.52
N GLU A 79 -3.24 -10.08 0.64
CA GLU A 79 -4.59 -10.52 0.28
C GLU A 79 -4.78 -10.45 -1.22
N LYS A 80 -5.23 -11.56 -1.80
CA LYS A 80 -5.61 -11.60 -3.21
C LYS A 80 -6.99 -10.95 -3.37
N ILE A 81 -7.03 -9.85 -4.11
CA ILE A 81 -8.24 -9.08 -4.35
C ILE A 81 -8.74 -9.34 -5.77
N SER A 82 -10.00 -9.74 -5.92
CA SER A 82 -10.65 -9.91 -7.22
C SER A 82 -11.49 -8.69 -7.58
N LYS A 83 -11.71 -8.44 -8.88
CA LYS A 83 -12.63 -7.38 -9.33
C LYS A 83 -14.03 -7.62 -8.76
N ILE A 84 -14.64 -6.56 -8.21
CA ILE A 84 -16.05 -6.58 -7.81
C ILE A 84 -16.87 -6.08 -9.01
N PRO A 85 -17.85 -6.86 -9.52
CA PRO A 85 -18.70 -6.43 -10.62
C PRO A 85 -19.72 -5.36 -10.17
N GLY A 86 -20.20 -4.55 -11.11
CA GLY A 86 -21.28 -3.58 -10.87
C GLY A 86 -20.89 -2.35 -10.04
N ASN A 87 -21.88 -1.74 -9.38
CA ASN A 87 -21.65 -0.61 -8.46
C ASN A 87 -21.04 -1.13 -7.14
N PHE A 88 -19.73 -1.36 -7.17
CA PHE A 88 -19.01 -2.02 -6.09
C PHE A 88 -18.99 -1.21 -4.78
N LYS A 89 -19.11 0.12 -4.84
CA LYS A 89 -18.94 0.99 -3.66
C LYS A 89 -19.96 0.73 -2.55
N ASN A 90 -21.13 0.18 -2.89
CA ASN A 90 -22.19 -0.15 -1.94
C ASN A 90 -22.32 -1.67 -1.70
N SER A 91 -21.39 -2.47 -2.25
CA SER A 91 -21.44 -3.91 -2.08
C SER A 91 -20.93 -4.33 -0.71
N GLU A 92 -21.53 -5.38 -0.15
CA GLU A 92 -21.04 -6.01 1.07
C GLU A 92 -19.58 -6.47 0.93
N GLN A 93 -19.21 -6.98 -0.25
CA GLN A 93 -17.84 -7.40 -0.53
C GLN A 93 -16.84 -6.24 -0.44
N TRP A 94 -17.21 -5.03 -0.87
CA TRP A 94 -16.38 -3.84 -0.74
C TRP A 94 -16.22 -3.43 0.72
N ASN A 95 -17.32 -3.35 1.46
CA ASN A 95 -17.31 -2.97 2.87
C ASN A 95 -16.46 -3.96 3.69
N ASN A 96 -16.62 -5.27 3.48
CA ASN A 96 -15.83 -6.30 4.14
C ASN A 96 -14.33 -6.17 3.86
N ARG A 97 -13.93 -5.75 2.65
CA ARG A 97 -12.50 -5.50 2.33
C ARG A 97 -11.96 -4.30 3.08
N VAL A 98 -12.72 -3.21 3.10
CA VAL A 98 -12.34 -1.99 3.84
C VAL A 98 -12.19 -2.31 5.33
N ASP A 99 -13.17 -2.99 5.92
CA ASP A 99 -13.15 -3.35 7.34
C ASP A 99 -11.96 -4.25 7.70
N LYS A 100 -11.61 -5.18 6.81
CA LYS A 100 -10.46 -6.05 6.99
C LYS A 100 -9.11 -5.31 6.90
N ILE A 101 -8.97 -4.35 5.98
CA ILE A 101 -7.77 -3.51 5.92
C ILE A 101 -7.66 -2.66 7.19
N VAL A 102 -8.77 -2.04 7.60
CA VAL A 102 -8.83 -1.21 8.80
C VAL A 102 -8.48 -2.01 10.06
N SER A 103 -8.98 -3.23 10.21
CA SER A 103 -8.65 -4.07 11.37
C SER A 103 -7.16 -4.41 11.40
N LYS A 104 -6.56 -4.75 10.25
CA LYS A 104 -5.12 -5.05 10.15
C LYS A 104 -4.22 -3.85 10.44
N VAL A 105 -4.63 -2.66 10.00
CA VAL A 105 -3.96 -1.40 10.35
C VAL A 105 -4.03 -1.17 11.86
N LYS A 106 -5.21 -1.30 12.46
CA LYS A 106 -5.38 -1.13 13.92
C LYS A 106 -4.55 -2.13 14.73
N GLU A 107 -4.51 -3.40 14.33
CA GLU A 107 -3.66 -4.43 14.94
C GLU A 107 -2.17 -4.06 14.92
N SER A 108 -1.73 -3.27 13.94
CA SER A 108 -0.31 -2.92 13.74
C SER A 108 0.10 -1.61 14.43
N VAL A 109 -0.87 -0.76 14.82
CA VAL A 109 -0.62 0.51 15.54
C VAL A 109 -0.66 0.33 17.06
N VAL A 110 -1.34 -0.71 17.55
CA VAL A 110 -1.53 -0.99 19.00
C VAL A 110 -0.41 -1.90 19.57
N SER A 111 0.47 -2.42 18.72
CA SER A 111 1.63 -3.27 19.08
C SER A 111 2.92 -2.47 19.12
#